data_AF-A0ABD2RU25-F1
#
_entry.id   AF-A0ABD2RU25-F1
#
_cell.length_a   1.000
_cell.length_b   1.000
_cell.length_c   1.000
_cell.angle_alpha   90.00
_cell.angle_beta   90.00
_cell.angle_gamma   90.00
#
_symmetry.space_group_name_H-M   'P 1'
#
loop_
_entity.id
_entity.type
_entity.pdbx_description
1 polymer ?
#
loop_
_entity_poly.entity_id
_entity_poly.type
_entity_poly.pdbx_seq_one_letter_code
_entity_poly.pdbx_strand_id
1 'polypeptide(L)'
;MDGGIVNTAFVLNNPPADGTEWVELFVREMMSATSTNDARARATIVLESLEKSISASASAEAAQNFHKENMMLKEQIELILRDNIILKRLVAIQHERQKEHKDDRNQEVQQLKQLIAQYQEQLRTLEVNNYSLKMHLQQAQQCNSIPGHFHPDVF
;
A
#
# COMPACT_ATOMS: atom_id res chain seq x y z
N MET A 1 -18.24 -50.27 -53.41
CA MET A 1 -19.04 -49.19 -52.80
C MET A 1 -18.29 -48.70 -51.56
N ASP A 2 -17.20 -47.94 -51.74
CA ASP A 2 -16.27 -47.58 -50.64
C ASP A 2 -15.93 -46.07 -50.62
N GLY A 3 -16.26 -45.33 -51.69
CA GLY A 3 -15.93 -43.92 -51.83
C GLY A 3 -16.71 -42.96 -50.94
N GLY A 4 -17.79 -43.41 -50.28
CA GLY A 4 -18.64 -42.59 -49.43
C GLY A 4 -18.12 -42.41 -48.00
N ILE A 5 -17.30 -43.33 -47.48
CA ILE A 5 -16.75 -43.26 -46.11
C ILE A 5 -15.43 -42.46 -46.12
N VAL A 6 -14.65 -42.58 -47.20
CA VAL A 6 -13.40 -41.84 -47.39
C VAL A 6 -13.63 -40.32 -47.46
N ASN A 7 -14.76 -39.89 -48.04
CA ASN A 7 -15.11 -38.47 -48.12
C ASN A 7 -15.56 -37.91 -46.75
N THR A 8 -16.26 -38.71 -45.95
CA THR A 8 -16.65 -38.36 -44.58
C THR A 8 -15.42 -38.19 -43.69
N ALA A 9 -14.43 -39.09 -43.78
CA ALA A 9 -13.17 -39.00 -43.04
C ALA A 9 -12.33 -37.77 -43.43
N PHE A 10 -12.39 -37.34 -44.70
CA PHE A 10 -11.65 -36.18 -45.18
C PHE A 10 -12.24 -34.85 -44.68
N VAL A 11 -13.57 -34.73 -44.60
CA VAL A 11 -14.26 -33.52 -44.11
C VAL A 11 -14.03 -33.28 -42.61
N LEU A 12 -13.79 -34.33 -41.82
CA LEU A 12 -13.56 -34.21 -40.36
C LEU A 12 -12.15 -33.71 -40.00
N ASN A 13 -11.22 -33.64 -40.98
CA ASN A 13 -9.90 -33.04 -40.78
C ASN A 13 -9.93 -31.50 -40.74
N ASN A 14 -11.05 -30.89 -41.15
CA ASN A 14 -11.30 -29.46 -41.01
C ASN A 14 -12.73 -29.27 -40.50
N PRO A 15 -12.94 -29.33 -39.17
CA PRO A 15 -14.28 -29.37 -38.60
C PRO A 15 -15.07 -28.10 -38.94
N PRO A 16 -16.39 -28.23 -39.16
CA PRO A 16 -17.28 -27.09 -39.33
C PRO A 16 -17.13 -26.02 -38.25
N ALA A 17 -17.21 -24.75 -38.66
CA ALA A 17 -16.92 -23.60 -37.83
C ALA A 17 -18.10 -23.21 -36.91
N ASP A 18 -19.33 -23.53 -37.31
CA ASP A 18 -20.53 -23.19 -36.56
C ASP A 18 -21.59 -24.31 -36.54
N GLY A 19 -22.59 -24.14 -35.68
CA GLY A 19 -23.65 -25.12 -35.48
C GLY A 19 -24.50 -25.38 -36.73
N THR A 20 -24.62 -24.39 -37.62
CA THR A 20 -25.40 -24.53 -38.86
C THR A 20 -24.67 -25.46 -39.83
N GLU A 21 -23.36 -25.27 -40.01
CA GLU A 21 -22.54 -26.15 -40.84
C GLU A 21 -22.48 -27.58 -40.28
N TRP A 22 -22.46 -27.75 -38.95
CA TRP A 22 -22.57 -29.07 -38.30
C TRP A 22 -23.90 -29.76 -38.60
N VAL A 23 -25.01 -29.03 -38.58
CA VAL A 23 -26.34 -29.56 -38.93
C VAL A 23 -26.40 -29.94 -40.40
N GLU A 24 -25.88 -29.11 -41.29
CA GLU A 24 -25.83 -29.40 -42.73
C GLU A 24 -24.98 -30.63 -43.05
N LEU A 25 -23.80 -30.76 -42.41
CA LEU A 25 -22.94 -31.94 -42.53
C LEU A 25 -23.67 -33.19 -42.06
N PHE A 26 -24.33 -33.13 -40.90
CA PHE A 26 -25.05 -34.26 -40.33
C PHE A 26 -26.20 -34.71 -41.25
N VAL A 27 -27.03 -33.78 -41.72
CA VAL A 27 -28.14 -34.08 -42.64
C VAL A 27 -27.63 -34.66 -43.96
N ARG A 28 -26.56 -34.09 -44.53
CA ARG A 28 -25.95 -34.59 -45.77
C ARG A 28 -25.44 -36.02 -45.63
N GLU A 29 -24.72 -36.33 -44.56
CA GLU A 29 -24.21 -37.68 -44.31
C GLU A 29 -25.35 -38.69 -44.13
N MET A 30 -26.39 -38.32 -43.40
CA MET A 30 -27.56 -39.19 -43.18
C MET A 30 -28.36 -39.44 -44.45
N MET A 31 -28.54 -38.42 -45.30
CA MET A 31 -29.21 -38.56 -46.61
C MET A 31 -28.43 -39.42 -47.60
N SER A 32 -27.11 -39.54 -47.41
CA SER A 32 -26.24 -40.38 -48.24
C SER A 32 -26.20 -41.86 -47.81
N ALA A 33 -26.78 -42.20 -46.67
CA ALA A 33 -26.70 -43.53 -46.11
C ALA A 33 -27.53 -44.55 -46.89
N THR A 34 -26.95 -45.73 -47.15
CA THR A 34 -27.63 -46.79 -47.92
C THR A 34 -28.37 -47.81 -47.05
N SER A 35 -28.16 -47.77 -45.73
CA SER A 35 -28.84 -48.62 -44.76
C SER A 35 -28.84 -47.98 -43.37
N THR A 36 -29.67 -48.49 -42.47
CA THR A 36 -29.69 -48.05 -41.06
C THR A 36 -28.35 -48.26 -40.37
N ASN A 37 -27.58 -49.29 -40.75
CA ASN A 37 -26.27 -49.55 -40.16
C ASN A 37 -25.21 -48.56 -40.66
N ASP A 38 -25.25 -48.20 -41.96
CA ASP A 38 -24.39 -47.16 -42.54
C ASP A 38 -24.71 -45.78 -41.94
N ALA A 39 -26.00 -45.45 -41.81
CA ALA A 39 -26.45 -44.22 -41.16
C ALA A 39 -25.95 -44.13 -39.70
N ARG A 40 -25.99 -45.24 -38.95
CA ARG A 40 -25.47 -45.29 -37.58
C ARG A 40 -23.96 -45.05 -37.55
N ALA A 41 -23.20 -45.71 -38.43
CA ALA A 41 -21.75 -45.53 -38.51
C ALA A 41 -21.37 -44.07 -38.84
N ARG A 42 -22.05 -43.46 -39.82
CA ARG A 42 -21.87 -42.04 -40.17
C ARG A 42 -22.22 -41.11 -39.02
N ALA A 43 -23.35 -41.33 -38.35
CA ALA A 43 -23.77 -40.53 -37.20
C ALA A 43 -22.76 -40.60 -36.05
N THR A 44 -22.24 -41.79 -35.73
CA THR A 44 -21.18 -41.96 -34.72
C THR A 44 -19.96 -41.11 -35.05
N ILE A 45 -19.47 -41.20 -36.29
CA ILE A 45 -18.28 -40.47 -36.74
C ILE A 45 -18.50 -38.94 -36.65
N VAL A 46 -19.64 -38.43 -37.13
CA VAL A 46 -19.94 -36.98 -37.11
C VAL A 46 -20.07 -36.48 -35.66
N LEU A 47 -20.75 -37.23 -34.79
CA LEU A 47 -20.92 -36.85 -33.38
C LEU A 47 -19.61 -36.90 -32.59
N GLU A 48 -18.75 -37.89 -32.82
CA GLU A 48 -17.41 -37.95 -32.21
C GLU A 48 -16.55 -36.76 -32.63
N SER A 49 -16.64 -36.32 -33.89
CA SER A 49 -15.91 -35.15 -34.35
C SER A 49 -16.47 -33.85 -33.78
N LEU A 50 -17.79 -33.77 -33.59
CA LEU A 50 -18.43 -32.63 -32.92
C LEU A 50 -17.98 -32.55 -31.46
N GLU A 51 -17.96 -33.68 -30.73
CA GLU A 51 -17.47 -33.74 -29.35
C GLU A 51 -16.02 -33.26 -29.23
N LYS A 52 -15.14 -33.71 -30.15
CA LYS A 52 -13.75 -33.25 -30.21
C LYS A 52 -13.64 -31.75 -30.47
N SER A 53 -14.43 -31.23 -31.42
CA SER A 53 -14.47 -29.79 -31.75
C SER A 53 -14.91 -28.95 -30.54
N ILE A 54 -16.00 -29.35 -29.89
CA ILE A 54 -16.51 -28.67 -28.68
C ILE A 54 -15.48 -28.71 -27.56
N SER A 55 -14.86 -29.86 -27.31
CA SER A 55 -13.85 -30.01 -26.26
C SER A 55 -12.61 -29.16 -26.52
N ALA A 56 -12.14 -29.11 -27.77
CA ALA A 56 -11.01 -28.27 -28.17
C ALA A 56 -11.33 -26.77 -28.01
N SER A 57 -12.51 -26.34 -28.45
CA SER A 57 -12.99 -24.97 -28.33
C SER A 57 -13.09 -24.54 -26.86
N ALA A 58 -13.73 -25.35 -26.01
CA ALA A 58 -13.86 -25.08 -24.58
C ALA A 58 -12.49 -25.02 -23.87
N SER A 59 -11.55 -25.89 -24.25
CA SER A 59 -10.19 -25.86 -23.73
C SER A 59 -9.42 -24.60 -24.15
N ALA A 60 -9.56 -24.18 -25.42
CA ALA A 60 -8.94 -22.96 -25.93
C ALA A 60 -9.50 -21.71 -25.26
N GLU A 61 -10.82 -21.64 -25.08
CA GLU A 61 -11.49 -20.54 -24.37
C GLU A 61 -11.02 -20.46 -22.90
N ALA A 62 -10.97 -21.60 -22.20
CA ALA A 62 -10.46 -21.66 -20.84
C ALA A 62 -9.00 -21.19 -20.74
N ALA A 63 -8.14 -21.61 -21.67
CA ALA A 63 -6.74 -21.17 -21.73
C ALA A 63 -6.62 -19.66 -22.00
N GLN A 64 -7.45 -19.11 -22.91
CA GLN A 64 -7.48 -17.69 -23.20
C GLN A 64 -7.94 -16.86 -22.00
N ASN A 65 -9.02 -17.30 -21.33
CA ASN A 65 -9.53 -16.65 -20.12
C ASN A 65 -8.50 -16.66 -19.00
N PHE A 66 -7.85 -17.80 -18.75
CA PHE A 66 -6.78 -17.90 -17.78
C PHE A 66 -5.60 -16.99 -18.12
N HIS A 67 -5.20 -16.93 -19.39
CA HIS A 67 -4.12 -16.04 -19.82
C HIS A 67 -4.46 -14.57 -19.58
N LYS A 68 -5.69 -14.14 -19.92
CA LYS A 68 -6.17 -12.78 -19.69
C LYS A 68 -6.19 -12.43 -18.20
N GLU A 69 -6.70 -13.32 -17.35
CA GLU A 69 -6.70 -13.14 -15.90
C GLU A 69 -5.27 -13.03 -15.34
N ASN A 70 -4.36 -13.89 -15.80
CA ASN A 70 -2.95 -13.85 -15.38
C ASN A 70 -2.27 -12.52 -15.74
N MET A 71 -2.57 -11.96 -16.91
CA MET A 71 -2.06 -10.64 -17.31
C MET A 71 -2.61 -9.53 -16.42
N MET A 72 -3.92 -9.50 -16.18
CA MET A 72 -4.53 -8.51 -15.28
C MET A 72 -3.98 -8.58 -13.85
N LEU A 73 -3.77 -9.79 -13.31
CA LEU A 73 -3.18 -9.98 -11.99
C LEU A 73 -1.73 -9.49 -11.93
N LYS A 74 -0.93 -9.75 -12.97
CA LYS A 74 0.46 -9.25 -13.05
C LYS A 74 0.52 -7.72 -13.08
N GLU A 75 -0.36 -7.08 -13.85
CA GLU A 75 -0.45 -5.61 -13.89
C GLU A 75 -0.84 -5.03 -12.52
N GLN A 76 -1.81 -5.63 -11.82
CA GLN A 76 -2.19 -5.21 -10.47
C GLN A 76 -1.04 -5.37 -9.46
N ILE A 77 -0.31 -6.48 -9.51
CA ILE A 77 0.88 -6.70 -8.67
C ILE A 77 1.92 -5.61 -8.92
N GLU A 78 2.17 -5.26 -10.18
CA GLU A 78 3.14 -4.23 -10.52
C GLU A 78 2.73 -2.85 -10.00
N LEU A 79 1.44 -2.49 -10.09
CA LEU A 79 0.91 -1.26 -9.51
C LEU A 79 1.09 -1.23 -7.98
N ILE A 80 0.71 -2.30 -7.29
CA ILE A 80 0.87 -2.41 -5.84
C ILE A 80 2.34 -2.30 -5.41
N LEU A 81 3.26 -2.90 -6.18
CA LEU A 81 4.69 -2.79 -5.90
C LEU A 81 5.21 -1.35 -6.05
N ARG A 82 4.77 -0.62 -7.08
CA ARG A 82 5.12 0.80 -7.26
C ARG A 82 4.59 1.64 -6.10
N ASP A 83 3.34 1.45 -5.71
CA ASP A 83 2.74 2.15 -4.56
C ASP A 83 3.47 1.82 -3.26
N ASN A 84 3.87 0.55 -3.06
CA ASN A 84 4.63 0.14 -1.89
C ASN A 84 5.99 0.86 -1.79
N ILE A 85 6.67 1.07 -2.92
CA ILE A 85 7.93 1.83 -2.98
C ILE A 85 7.70 3.29 -2.60
N ILE A 86 6.64 3.91 -3.14
CA ILE A 86 6.27 5.29 -2.83
C ILE A 86 5.97 5.43 -1.33
N LEU A 87 5.15 4.53 -0.78
CA LEU A 87 4.80 4.52 0.64
C LEU A 87 6.03 4.34 1.54
N LYS A 88 6.93 3.41 1.22
CA LYS A 88 8.20 3.23 1.96
C LYS A 88 9.03 4.51 1.97
N ARG A 89 9.13 5.20 0.83
CA ARG A 89 9.84 6.48 0.72
C ARG A 89 9.18 7.57 1.56
N LEU A 90 7.86 7.68 1.50
CA LEU A 90 7.10 8.67 2.29
C LEU A 90 7.25 8.42 3.80
N VAL A 91 7.20 7.16 4.23
CA VAL A 91 7.42 6.78 5.64
C VAL A 91 8.82 7.16 6.10
N ALA A 92 9.85 6.91 5.29
CA ALA A 92 11.22 7.29 5.62
C ALA A 92 11.38 8.81 5.80
N ILE A 93 10.84 9.60 4.85
CA ILE A 93 10.85 11.07 4.92
C ILE A 93 10.09 11.57 6.16
N GLN A 94 8.93 10.97 6.44
CA GLN A 94 8.12 11.37 7.59
C GLN A 94 8.84 11.07 8.91
N HIS A 95 9.51 9.92 9.00
CA HIS A 95 10.30 9.54 10.16
C HIS A 95 11.48 10.50 10.39
N GLU A 96 12.21 10.88 9.35
CA GLU A 96 13.30 11.85 9.42
C GLU A 96 12.83 13.20 9.95
N ARG A 97 11.75 13.76 9.39
CA ARG A 97 11.16 15.03 9.84
C ARG A 97 10.68 14.98 11.29
N GLN A 98 10.07 13.88 11.71
CA GLN A 98 9.62 13.72 13.09
C GLN A 98 10.79 13.65 14.07
N LYS A 99 11.88 12.99 13.67
CA LYS A 99 13.10 12.92 14.46
C LYS A 99 13.71 14.30 14.63
N GLU A 100 13.91 15.05 13.56
CA GLU A 100 14.42 16.42 13.59
C GLU A 100 13.59 17.31 14.51
N HIS A 101 12.27 17.33 14.33
CA HIS A 101 11.37 18.10 15.17
C HIS A 101 11.46 17.71 16.65
N LYS A 102 11.56 16.41 16.95
CA LYS A 102 11.73 15.93 18.33
C LYS A 102 13.06 16.37 18.92
N ASP A 103 14.13 16.31 18.14
CA ASP A 103 15.48 16.69 18.57
C ASP A 103 15.57 18.19 18.83
N ASP A 104 15.00 19.04 17.97
CA ASP A 104 14.91 20.49 18.15
C ASP A 104 14.14 20.85 19.43
N ARG A 105 12.98 20.22 19.65
CA ARG A 105 12.18 20.42 20.87
C ARG A 105 12.91 19.98 22.13
N ASN A 106 13.68 18.89 22.05
CA ASN A 106 14.52 18.45 23.16
C ASN A 106 15.62 19.46 23.46
N GLN A 107 16.25 20.04 22.43
CA GLN A 107 17.28 21.07 22.58
C GLN A 107 16.71 22.34 23.23
N GLU A 108 15.56 22.82 22.76
CA GLU A 108 14.87 23.98 23.34
C GLU A 108 14.52 23.76 24.81
N VAL A 109 14.00 22.57 25.16
CA VAL A 109 13.73 22.19 26.55
C VAL A 109 15.01 22.18 27.40
N GLN A 110 16.12 21.70 26.86
CA GLN A 110 17.40 21.73 27.57
C GLN A 110 17.90 23.15 27.80
N GLN A 111 17.79 24.03 26.79
CA GLN A 111 18.18 25.44 26.90
C GLN A 111 17.33 26.16 27.96
N LEU A 112 16.01 25.96 27.96
CA LEU A 112 15.12 26.54 28.96
C LEU A 112 15.44 26.06 30.37
N LYS A 113 15.74 24.76 30.55
CA LYS A 113 16.17 24.23 31.86
C LYS A 113 17.45 24.90 32.35
N GLN A 114 18.43 25.11 31.47
CA GLN A 114 19.67 25.80 31.82
C GLN A 114 19.42 27.25 32.21
N LEU A 115 18.57 27.97 31.47
CA LEU A 115 18.22 29.36 31.77
C LEU A 115 17.49 29.48 33.11
N ILE A 116 16.56 28.57 33.40
CA ILE A 116 15.87 28.51 34.70
C ILE A 116 16.88 28.29 35.84
N ALA A 117 17.82 27.36 35.68
CA ALA A 117 18.85 27.11 36.69
C ALA A 117 19.73 28.35 36.92
N GLN A 118 20.09 29.08 35.85
CA GLN A 118 20.83 30.33 35.96
C GLN A 118 20.05 31.41 36.73
N TYR A 119 18.77 31.61 36.42
CA TYR A 119 17.93 32.57 37.13
C TYR A 119 17.73 32.18 38.60
N GLN A 120 17.58 30.90 38.90
CA GLN A 120 17.49 30.42 40.29
C GLN A 120 18.76 30.73 41.09
N GLU A 121 19.94 30.60 40.49
CA GLU A 121 21.21 30.92 41.16
C GLU A 121 21.39 32.43 41.37
N GLN A 122 21.02 33.25 40.38
CA GLN A 122 21.03 34.71 40.51
C GLN A 122 20.09 35.17 41.64
N LEU A 123 18.90 34.57 41.72
CA LEU A 123 17.92 34.90 42.75
C LEU A 123 18.45 34.54 44.14
N ARG A 124 19.05 33.35 44.30
CA ARG A 124 19.73 32.95 45.55
C ARG A 124 20.85 33.92 45.94
N THR A 125 21.66 34.35 44.97
CA THR A 125 22.75 35.30 45.23
C THR A 125 22.22 36.66 45.70
N LEU A 126 21.16 37.16 45.06
CA LEU A 126 20.51 38.41 45.45
C LEU A 126 19.86 38.30 46.84
N GLU A 127 19.23 37.18 47.17
CA GLU A 127 18.67 36.91 48.50
C GLU A 127 19.74 36.98 49.58
N VAL A 128 20.88 36.32 49.38
CA VAL A 128 22.02 36.34 50.32
C VAL A 128 22.59 37.76 50.48
N ASN A 129 22.80 38.48 49.38
CA ASN A 129 23.31 39.85 49.42
C ASN A 129 22.35 40.80 50.16
N ASN A 130 21.04 40.68 49.89
CA ASN A 130 20.05 41.50 50.56
C ASN A 130 20.01 41.22 52.08
N TYR A 131 20.10 39.95 52.47
CA TYR A 131 20.20 39.55 53.87
C TYR A 131 21.44 40.14 54.55
N SER A 132 22.62 40.03 53.93
CA SER A 132 23.87 40.60 54.45
C SER A 132 23.77 42.12 54.62
N LEU A 133 23.25 42.84 53.62
CA LEU A 133 23.03 44.28 53.70
C LEU A 133 22.07 44.65 54.83
N LYS A 134 20.97 43.91 54.99
CA LYS A 134 20.01 44.12 56.08
C LYS A 134 20.65 43.92 57.45
N MET A 135 21.49 42.90 57.62
CA MET A 135 22.23 42.65 58.87
C MET A 135 23.24 43.76 59.17
N HIS A 136 24.02 44.20 58.17
CA HIS A 136 24.96 45.31 58.33
C HIS A 136 24.26 46.63 58.70
N LEU A 137 23.11 46.92 58.08
CA LEU A 137 22.31 48.09 58.40
C LEU A 137 21.82 48.06 59.86
N GLN A 138 21.30 46.91 60.32
CA GLN A 138 20.87 46.75 61.71
C GLN A 138 22.04 46.93 62.70
N GLN A 139 23.21 46.38 62.39
CA GLN A 139 24.40 46.53 63.23
C GLN A 139 24.86 47.99 63.29
N ALA A 140 24.89 48.71 62.16
CA ALA A 140 25.22 50.13 62.13
C ALA A 140 24.23 50.99 62.94
N GLN A 141 22.94 50.65 62.92
CA GLN A 141 21.92 51.32 63.74
C GLN A 141 22.11 51.07 65.24
N GLN A 142 22.51 49.86 65.64
CA GLN A 142 22.75 49.51 67.05
C GLN A 142 24.08 50.06 67.58
N CYS A 143 25.12 50.11 66.75
CA CYS A 143 26.43 50.67 67.11
C CYS A 143 26.43 52.21 67.13
N ASN A 144 25.44 52.86 66.52
CA ASN A 144 25.16 54.29 66.74
C ASN A 144 24.41 54.51 68.06
N SER A 145 25.06 54.15 69.17
CA SER A 145 24.79 54.83 70.45
C SER A 145 25.60 56.12 70.46
N ILE A 146 25.20 57.10 69.63
CA ILE A 146 25.67 58.48 69.80
C ILE A 146 24.74 59.09 70.86
N PRO A 147 25.22 59.42 72.07
CA PRO A 147 24.49 60.31 72.96
C PRO A 147 24.58 61.71 72.34
N GLY A 148 23.62 62.04 71.49
CA GLY A 148 23.72 63.19 70.59
C GLY A 148 22.44 64.00 70.59
N HIS A 149 22.28 64.80 71.64
CA HIS A 149 21.55 66.06 71.66
C HIS A 149 21.58 66.75 70.28
N PHE A 150 20.44 66.79 69.59
CA PHE A 150 20.27 67.64 68.41
C PHE A 150 19.90 69.04 68.89
N HIS A 151 20.75 70.01 68.58
CA HIS A 151 20.44 71.43 68.80
C HIS A 151 19.43 71.88 67.74
N PRO A 152 18.25 72.42 68.14
CA PRO A 152 17.37 73.09 67.20
C PRO A 152 17.88 74.51 66.95
N ASP A 153 17.56 75.01 65.77
CA ASP A 153 17.79 76.37 65.26
C ASP A 153 19.17 76.67 64.68
N VAL A 154 19.27 76.44 63.37
CA VAL A 154 19.89 77.43 62.47
C VAL A 154 18.97 77.60 61.27
N PHE A 155 18.56 78.84 61.05
CA PHE A 155 17.66 79.35 60.00
C PHE A 155 18.11 79.03 58.57
#